data_AF-A6Q3Z0-F1
#
_entry.id   AF-A6Q3Z0-F1
#
_cell.length_a   1.000
_cell.length_b   1.000
_cell.length_c   1.000
_cell.angle_alpha   90.00
_cell.angle_beta   90.00
_cell.angle_gamma   90.00
#
_symmetry.space_group_name_H-M   'P 1'
#
loop_
_entity.id
_entity.type
_entity.pdbx_description
1 polymer ?
#
loop_
_entity_poly.entity_id
_entity_poly.type
_entity_poly.pdbx_seq_one_letter_code
_entity_poly.pdbx_strand_id
1 'polypeptide(L)'
;MSVAIEAAELMEHFQWCDKDTKEFTQSQKEEIGEEMADVLHYLLRLASVLDIDLYEASKKKIAKNQKRFPVEMAKSMKKSGC
;
A
#
# COMPACT_ATOMS: atom_id res chain seq x y z
N MET A 1 -6.72 8.07 -14.35
CA MET A 1 -6.09 6.93 -15.06
C MET A 1 -4.64 6.70 -14.63
N SER A 2 -4.00 7.61 -13.89
CA SER A 2 -2.60 7.44 -13.45
C SER A 2 -2.38 6.55 -12.21
N VAL A 3 -3.31 6.51 -11.24
CA VAL A 3 -3.11 5.71 -10.00
C VAL A 3 -2.81 4.23 -10.29
N ALA A 4 -3.46 3.65 -11.31
CA ALA A 4 -3.24 2.26 -11.69
C ALA A 4 -1.89 2.02 -12.40
N ILE A 5 -1.33 3.05 -13.02
CA ILE A 5 -0.05 3.00 -13.72
C ILE A 5 1.08 3.05 -12.69
N GLU A 6 1.10 4.06 -11.81
CA GLU A 6 2.12 4.15 -10.75
C GLU A 6 2.05 2.93 -9.81
N ALA A 7 0.85 2.38 -9.58
CA ALA A 7 0.72 1.16 -8.80
C ALA A 7 1.29 -0.06 -9.52
N ALA A 8 1.30 -0.08 -10.86
CA ALA A 8 1.96 -1.12 -11.61
C ALA A 8 3.48 -0.95 -11.54
N GLU A 9 4.00 0.26 -11.73
CA GLU A 9 5.42 0.60 -11.64
C GLU A 9 5.98 0.24 -10.25
N LEU A 10 5.29 0.61 -9.17
CA LEU A 10 5.59 0.16 -7.81
C LEU A 10 5.67 -1.37 -7.69
N MET A 11 4.76 -2.10 -8.36
CA MET A 11 4.70 -3.56 -8.28
C MET A 11 5.79 -4.24 -9.11
N GLU A 12 6.38 -3.58 -10.11
CA GLU A 12 7.49 -4.13 -10.90
C GLU A 12 8.72 -4.43 -10.04
N HIS A 13 8.97 -3.62 -9.00
CA HIS A 13 10.03 -3.87 -8.02
C HIS A 13 9.89 -5.22 -7.28
N PHE A 14 8.70 -5.82 -7.28
CA PHE A 14 8.39 -7.08 -6.61
C PHE A 14 8.08 -8.23 -7.57
N GLN A 15 8.03 -7.99 -8.89
CA GLN A 15 7.54 -8.96 -9.88
C GLN A 15 8.35 -10.27 -9.89
N TRP A 16 9.64 -10.19 -9.60
CA TRP A 16 10.57 -11.33 -9.60
C TRP A 16 11.22 -11.56 -8.22
N CYS A 17 10.66 -10.96 -7.17
CA CYS A 17 11.22 -11.05 -5.83
C CYS A 17 10.83 -12.38 -5.16
N ASP A 18 11.75 -13.34 -5.19
CA ASP A 18 11.85 -14.42 -4.18
C ASP A 18 12.62 -13.96 -2.93
N LYS A 19 13.16 -12.73 -2.95
CA LYS A 19 13.99 -12.16 -1.89
C LYS A 19 13.15 -11.68 -0.71
N ASP A 20 13.57 -11.99 0.51
CA ASP A 20 13.07 -11.31 1.70
C ASP A 20 13.28 -9.80 1.49
N THR A 21 12.24 -8.99 1.68
CA THR A 21 12.28 -7.53 1.60
C THR A 21 13.41 -6.88 2.41
N LYS A 22 13.98 -7.61 3.38
CA LYS A 22 15.19 -7.21 4.12
C LYS A 22 16.46 -7.13 3.28
N GLU A 23 16.50 -7.74 2.10
CA GLU A 23 17.66 -7.76 1.19
C GLU A 23 17.72 -6.56 0.22
N PHE A 24 16.72 -5.67 0.22
CA PHE A 24 16.76 -4.50 -0.65
C PHE A 24 17.92 -3.56 -0.26
N THR A 25 18.71 -3.20 -1.27
CA THR A 25 19.74 -2.16 -1.17
C THR A 25 19.12 -0.79 -0.91
N GLN A 26 19.94 0.18 -0.50
CA GLN A 26 19.48 1.54 -0.25
C GLN A 26 18.90 2.20 -1.52
N SER A 27 19.57 2.03 -2.67
CA SER A 27 19.09 2.53 -3.97
C SER A 27 17.72 1.98 -4.33
N GLN A 28 17.50 0.67 -4.14
CA GLN A 28 16.21 0.06 -4.41
C GLN A 28 15.09 0.60 -3.50
N LYS A 29 15.41 0.91 -2.24
CA LYS A 29 14.44 1.51 -1.31
C LYS A 29 14.09 2.94 -1.69
N GLU A 30 15.04 3.68 -2.27
CA GLU A 30 14.81 5.01 -2.80
C GLU A 30 13.87 4.95 -4.01
N GLU A 31 14.14 4.10 -5.00
CA GLU A 31 13.27 3.89 -6.17
C GLU A 31 11.85 3.46 -5.75
N ILE A 32 11.72 2.43 -4.90
CA ILE A 32 10.42 2.01 -4.36
C ILE A 32 9.70 3.17 -3.65
N GLY A 33 10.46 3.99 -2.93
CA GLY A 33 9.93 5.16 -2.22
C GLY A 33 9.36 6.23 -3.16
N GLU A 34 10.01 6.44 -4.31
CA GLU A 34 9.53 7.35 -5.36
C GLU A 34 8.21 6.85 -5.95
N GLU A 35 8.13 5.56 -6.33
CA GLU A 35 6.90 4.96 -6.84
C GLU A 35 5.74 4.98 -5.83
N MET A 36 6.05 4.73 -4.54
CA MET A 36 5.07 4.88 -3.46
C MET A 36 4.55 6.33 -3.35
N ALA A 37 5.42 7.31 -3.54
CA ALA A 37 5.05 8.72 -3.50
C ALA A 37 4.15 9.10 -4.68
N ASP A 38 4.42 8.57 -5.87
CA ASP A 38 3.61 8.84 -7.07
C ASP A 38 2.21 8.24 -6.98
N VAL A 39 2.09 7.01 -6.48
CA VAL A 39 0.78 6.42 -6.13
C VAL A 39 0.01 7.32 -5.16
N LEU A 40 0.69 7.80 -4.10
CA LEU A 40 0.08 8.67 -3.10
C LEU A 40 -0.35 10.01 -3.68
N HIS A 41 0.50 10.67 -4.48
CA HIS A 41 0.22 11.96 -5.09
C HIS A 41 -1.00 11.90 -6.00
N TYR A 42 -1.09 10.88 -6.86
CA TYR A 42 -2.28 10.73 -7.71
C TYR A 42 -3.53 10.37 -6.92
N LEU A 43 -3.40 9.61 -5.83
CA LEU A 43 -4.54 9.32 -4.95
C LEU A 43 -5.04 10.58 -4.24
N LEU A 44 -4.13 11.41 -3.73
CA LEU A 44 -4.47 12.71 -3.12
C LEU A 44 -5.10 13.66 -4.12
N ARG A 45 -4.54 13.74 -5.33
CA ARG A 45 -5.11 14.54 -6.42
C ARG A 45 -6.51 14.07 -6.79
N LEU A 46 -6.73 12.76 -6.89
CA LEU A 46 -8.04 12.19 -7.17
C LEU A 46 -9.05 12.50 -6.05
N ALA A 47 -8.63 12.36 -4.79
CA ALA A 47 -9.45 12.71 -3.64
C ALA A 47 -9.85 14.20 -3.65
N SER A 48 -8.90 15.09 -3.97
CA SER A 48 -9.16 16.53 -4.11
C SER A 48 -10.16 16.85 -5.22
N VAL A 49 -10.04 16.23 -6.41
CA VAL A 49 -10.97 16.45 -7.53
C VAL A 49 -12.38 15.93 -7.23
N LEU A 50 -12.49 14.87 -6.43
CA LEU A 50 -13.77 14.27 -6.06
C LEU A 50 -14.37 14.84 -4.77
N ASP A 51 -13.72 15.83 -4.14
CA ASP A 51 -14.10 16.38 -2.84
C ASP A 51 -14.24 15.31 -1.74
N ILE A 52 -13.28 14.40 -1.69
CA ILE A 52 -13.22 13.32 -0.71
C ILE A 52 -12.16 13.65 0.34
N ASP A 53 -12.57 13.72 1.61
CA ASP A 53 -11.63 13.67 2.74
C ASP A 53 -11.05 12.25 2.85
N LEU A 54 -9.89 12.05 2.23
CA LEU A 54 -9.21 10.77 2.17
C LEU A 54 -8.78 10.27 3.56
N TYR A 55 -8.46 11.20 4.48
CA TYR A 55 -8.06 10.86 5.84
C TYR A 55 -9.23 10.28 6.63
N GLU A 56 -10.39 10.95 6.61
CA GLU A 56 -11.60 10.45 7.26
C GLU A 56 -12.13 9.17 6.58
N ALA A 57 -12.03 9.06 5.25
CA ALA A 57 -12.35 7.82 4.54
C ALA A 57 -11.46 6.65 5.00
N SER A 58 -10.15 6.89 5.18
CA SER A 58 -9.20 5.91 5.69
C SER A 58 -9.55 5.48 7.12
N LYS A 59 -9.82 6.42 8.03
CA LYS A 59 -10.24 6.14 9.42
C LYS A 59 -11.50 5.27 9.47
N LYS A 60 -12.54 5.63 8.69
CA LYS A 60 -13.79 4.85 8.60
C LYS A 60 -13.52 3.44 8.09
N LYS A 61 -12.61 3.28 7.11
CA LYS A 61 -12.23 1.98 6.58
C LYS A 61 -11.49 1.11 7.61
N ILE A 62 -10.55 1.69 8.38
CA ILE A 62 -9.86 0.98 9.46
C ILE A 62 -10.86 0.46 10.50
N ALA A 63 -11.78 1.32 10.97
CA ALA A 63 -12.82 0.92 11.92
C ALA A 63 -13.74 -0.18 11.37
N LYS A 64 -14.08 -0.13 10.07
CA LYS A 64 -14.84 -1.19 9.39
C LYS A 64 -14.05 -2.50 9.31
N ASN A 65 -12.75 -2.42 9.02
CA ASN A 65 -11.87 -3.59 8.93
C ASN A 65 -11.71 -4.29 10.29
N GLN A 66 -11.60 -3.54 11.39
CA GLN A 66 -11.53 -4.11 12.75
C GLN A 66 -12.76 -4.98 13.10
N LYS A 67 -13.94 -4.59 12.61
CA LYS A 67 -15.18 -5.39 12.77
C LYS A 67 -15.18 -6.63 11.89
N ARG A 68 -14.58 -6.55 10.69
CA ARG A 68 -14.54 -7.65 9.71
C ARG A 68 -13.43 -8.66 10.00
N PHE A 69 -12.32 -8.21 10.58
CA PHE A 69 -11.16 -9.03 10.94
C PHE A 69 -10.79 -8.76 12.42
N PRO A 70 -11.45 -9.44 13.36
CA PRO A 70 -11.13 -9.35 14.78
C PRO A 70 -9.66 -9.72 15.02
N VAL A 71 -9.03 -9.10 16.02
CA VAL A 71 -7.61 -9.33 16.36
C VAL A 71 -7.31 -10.81 16.64
N GLU A 72 -8.30 -11.54 17.15
CA GLU A 72 -8.21 -12.99 17.39
C GLU A 72 -8.05 -13.80 16.09
N MET A 73 -8.67 -13.37 14.98
CA MET A 73 -8.47 -13.96 13.65
C MET A 73 -7.13 -13.54 13.03
N ALA A 74 -6.63 -12.33 13.30
CA ALA A 74 -5.33 -11.88 12.78
C ALA A 74 -4.13 -12.64 13.40
N LYS A 75 -4.26 -13.10 14.65
CA LYS A 75 -3.23 -13.90 15.33
C LYS A 75 -3.09 -15.31 14.76
N SER A 76 -4.15 -15.92 14.22
CA SER A 76 -4.07 -17.24 13.59
C SER A 76 -3.41 -17.20 12.20
N MET A 77 -3.50 -16.06 11.49
CA MET A 77 -2.88 -15.86 10.17
C MET A 77 -1.36 -15.62 10.24
N LYS A 78 -0.81 -15.19 11.39
CA LYS A 78 0.64 -14.96 11.59
C LYS A 78 1.50 -16.24 11.57
N LYS A 79 0.92 -17.43 11.39
CA LYS A 79 1.67 -18.70 11.27
C LYS A 79 1.97 -19.11 9.82
N SER A 80 1.59 -18.31 8.83
CA SER A 80 1.75 -18.65 7.42
C SER A 80 2.55 -17.58 6.69
N GLY A 81 3.87 -17.72 6.73
CA GLY A 81 4.81 -17.36 5.65
C GLY A 81 4.92 -15.90 5.19
N CYS A 82 6.07 -15.30 5.50
CA CYS A 82 7.17 -15.14 4.53
C CYS A 82 8.48 -15.48 5.24
#